data_AF-A0A6N1MIZ7-F1
#
_entry.id   AF-A0A6N1MIZ7-F1
#
_cell.length_a   1.000
_cell.length_b   1.000
_cell.length_c   1.000
_cell.angle_alpha   90.00
_cell.angle_beta   90.00
_cell.angle_gamma   90.00
#
_symmetry.space_group_name_H-M   'P 1'
#
loop_
_entity.id
_entity.type
_entity.pdbx_description
1 polymer ?
#
loop_
_entity_poly.entity_id
_entity_poly.type
_entity_poly.pdbx_seq_one_letter_code
_entity_poly.pdbx_strand_id
1 'polypeptide(L)'
;MISTNIQCLKNYDVSSSQTFGNGLLIRGTVKKIGASIPCRVRLYEKLSGKMVDEVSTDQDGGYKFNHLVATKFFIVAHDPVSQYNAVIQDNVVPK
;
A
#
# COMPACT_ATOMS: atom_id res chain seq x y z
N MET A 1 38.19 -0.37 10.21
CA MET A 1 36.73 -0.57 10.27
C MET A 1 36.08 0.79 10.31
N ILE A 2 35.45 1.24 9.23
CA ILE A 2 34.85 2.59 9.16
C ILE A 2 33.42 2.49 8.62
N SER A 3 32.49 2.84 9.52
CA SER A 3 31.20 3.54 9.38
C SER A 3 30.26 3.21 8.22
N THR A 4 29.08 2.71 8.58
CA THR A 4 27.83 2.86 7.80
C THR A 4 27.04 4.03 8.38
N ASN A 5 26.86 5.11 7.61
CA ASN A 5 25.88 6.15 7.89
C ASN A 5 24.95 6.25 6.69
N ILE A 6 23.95 5.37 6.64
CA ILE A 6 22.84 5.48 5.69
C ILE A 6 21.62 5.86 6.53
N GLN A 7 21.43 7.14 6.76
CA GLN A 7 20.09 7.64 7.04
C GLN A 7 19.42 7.90 5.70
N CYS A 8 18.68 6.92 5.20
CA CYS A 8 17.68 7.16 4.17
C CYS A 8 16.54 7.93 4.81
N LEU A 9 16.68 9.26 4.89
CA LEU A 9 15.56 10.14 5.18
C LEU A 9 14.66 10.10 3.95
N LYS A 10 13.66 9.22 3.98
CA LYS A 10 12.45 9.43 3.18
C LYS A 10 11.91 10.77 3.64
N ASN A 11 12.10 11.82 2.84
CA ASN A 11 11.36 13.07 3.01
C ASN A 11 9.88 12.70 2.88
N TYR A 12 9.23 12.42 4.01
CA TYR A 12 7.79 12.34 4.09
C TYR A 12 7.31 13.77 3.88
N ASP A 13 7.09 14.14 2.62
CA ASP A 13 6.09 15.15 2.31
C ASP A 13 4.87 14.73 3.12
N VAL A 14 4.49 15.53 4.13
CA VAL A 14 3.32 15.29 4.96
C VAL A 14 2.11 15.45 4.04
N SER A 15 1.85 14.41 3.28
CA SER A 15 0.75 14.33 2.34
C SER A 15 -0.53 14.34 3.16
N SER A 16 -1.56 15.05 2.68
CA SER A 16 -2.90 15.10 3.26
C SER A 16 -3.52 13.74 3.56
N SER A 17 -2.92 12.65 3.07
CA SER A 17 -3.41 11.29 3.17
C SER A 17 -2.80 10.45 4.31
N GLN A 18 -1.77 10.96 5.01
CA GLN A 18 -1.11 10.26 6.14
C GLN A 18 -1.10 11.12 7.43
N THR A 19 -1.07 10.46 8.60
CA THR A 19 -1.08 11.12 9.93
C THR A 19 0.07 10.64 10.82
N PHE A 20 0.52 11.50 11.75
CA PHE A 20 1.60 11.21 12.69
C PHE A 20 1.17 10.36 13.91
N GLY A 21 -0.13 10.08 14.09
CA GLY A 21 -0.66 9.24 15.18
C GLY A 21 -1.17 7.86 14.70
N ASN A 22 -1.82 7.09 15.58
CA ASN A 22 -2.28 5.71 15.28
C ASN A 22 -3.06 5.56 13.95
N GLY A 23 -3.75 6.62 13.51
CA GLY A 23 -4.43 6.70 12.21
C GLY A 23 -5.47 5.60 12.00
N LEU A 24 -5.99 5.53 10.78
CA LEU A 24 -6.82 4.43 10.31
C LEU A 24 -5.97 3.43 9.52
N LEU A 25 -6.49 2.21 9.35
CA LEU A 25 -5.78 1.17 8.60
C LEU A 25 -6.62 0.64 7.44
N ILE A 26 -5.91 0.12 6.44
CA ILE A 26 -6.48 -0.73 5.40
C ILE A 26 -5.70 -2.02 5.42
N ARG A 27 -6.40 -3.15 5.53
CA ARG A 27 -5.81 -4.48 5.42
C ARG A 27 -6.65 -5.34 4.50
N GLY A 28 -5.99 -6.27 3.83
CA GLY A 28 -6.65 -7.21 2.94
C GLY A 28 -5.72 -8.34 2.53
N THR A 29 -6.20 -9.15 1.60
CA THR A 29 -5.45 -10.28 1.05
C THR A 29 -5.59 -10.28 -0.47
N VAL A 30 -4.48 -10.54 -1.17
CA VAL A 30 -4.49 -10.71 -2.62
C VAL A 30 -4.61 -12.20 -2.97
N LYS A 31 -5.53 -12.50 -3.89
CA LYS A 31 -5.74 -13.85 -4.41
C LYS A 31 -5.71 -13.85 -5.93
N LYS A 32 -5.07 -14.86 -6.50
CA LYS A 32 -5.07 -15.18 -7.93
C LYS A 32 -5.83 -16.49 -8.12
N ILE A 33 -6.98 -16.42 -8.79
CA ILE A 33 -7.85 -17.59 -9.05
C ILE A 33 -8.14 -18.37 -7.75
N GLY A 34 -8.46 -17.64 -6.67
CA GLY A 34 -8.77 -18.23 -5.36
C GLY A 34 -7.56 -18.58 -4.48
N ALA A 35 -6.35 -18.70 -5.04
CA ALA A 35 -5.12 -18.95 -4.27
C ALA A 35 -4.47 -17.64 -3.80
N SER A 36 -4.09 -17.58 -2.53
CA SER A 36 -3.29 -16.48 -1.98
C SER A 36 -1.91 -16.41 -2.66
N ILE A 37 -1.46 -15.21 -3.00
CA ILE A 37 -0.15 -15.01 -3.65
C ILE A 37 0.62 -13.82 -3.07
N PRO A 38 1.96 -13.90 -2.95
CA PRO A 38 2.77 -12.75 -2.64
C PRO A 38 2.85 -11.80 -3.85
N CYS A 39 2.57 -10.51 -3.66
CA CYS A 39 2.72 -9.50 -4.72
C CYS A 39 2.95 -8.08 -4.15
N ARG A 40 3.08 -7.09 -5.04
CA ARG A 40 3.11 -5.67 -4.65
C ARG A 40 1.72 -5.05 -4.73
N VAL A 41 1.37 -4.31 -3.70
CA VAL A 41 0.11 -3.58 -3.56
C VAL A 41 0.42 -2.11 -3.36
N ARG A 42 -0.23 -1.26 -4.17
CA ARG A 42 -0.06 0.19 -4.15
C ARG A 42 -1.34 0.86 -3.70
N LEU A 43 -1.22 1.82 -2.79
CA LEU A 43 -2.31 2.63 -2.29
C LEU A 43 -2.23 4.03 -2.91
N TYR A 44 -3.37 4.52 -3.41
CA TYR A 44 -3.50 5.85 -3.99
C TYR A 44 -4.64 6.61 -3.33
N GLU A 45 -4.45 7.90 -3.09
CA GLU A 45 -5.54 8.80 -2.70
C GLU A 45 -6.47 9.00 -3.90
N LYS A 46 -7.77 8.75 -3.72
CA LYS A 46 -8.73 8.74 -4.83
C LYS A 46 -8.90 10.09 -5.49
N LEU A 47 -8.87 11.18 -4.71
CA LEU A 47 -9.16 12.52 -5.22
C LEU A 47 -8.01 13.06 -6.08
N SER A 48 -6.78 12.96 -5.58
CA SER A 48 -5.60 13.49 -6.27
C SER A 48 -4.94 12.49 -7.22
N GLY A 49 -5.21 11.20 -7.08
CA GLY A 49 -4.47 10.13 -7.74
C GLY A 49 -3.03 9.97 -7.21
N LYS A 50 -2.65 10.67 -6.13
CA LYS A 50 -1.32 10.58 -5.54
C LYS A 50 -1.08 9.18 -5.00
N MET A 51 0.09 8.60 -5.32
CA MET A 51 0.56 7.39 -4.67
C MET A 51 0.92 7.71 -3.22
N VAL A 52 0.26 7.04 -2.30
CA VAL A 52 0.40 7.25 -0.85
C VAL A 52 1.43 6.29 -0.29
N ASP A 53 1.36 5.02 -0.66
CA ASP A 53 2.28 3.99 -0.17
C ASP A 53 2.34 2.77 -1.10
N GLU A 54 3.39 1.96 -0.95
CA GLU A 54 3.58 0.68 -1.62
C GLU A 54 4.08 -0.36 -0.62
N VAL A 55 3.43 -1.54 -0.58
CA VAL A 55 3.83 -2.66 0.26
C VAL A 55 3.97 -3.94 -0.54
N SER A 56 4.91 -4.79 -0.15
CA SER A 56 4.93 -6.20 -0.54
C SER A 56 4.05 -6.96 0.44
N THR A 57 3.18 -7.83 -0.08
CA THR A 57 2.37 -8.71 0.77
C THR A 57 3.23 -9.82 1.39
N ASP A 58 2.71 -10.47 2.42
CA ASP A 58 3.28 -11.72 2.94
C ASP A 58 3.04 -12.91 1.99
N GLN A 59 3.50 -14.10 2.41
CA GLN A 59 3.37 -15.36 1.65
C GLN A 59 1.90 -15.77 1.44
N ASP A 60 1.01 -15.36 2.35
CA ASP A 60 -0.43 -15.62 2.27
C ASP A 60 -1.18 -14.50 1.53
N GLY A 61 -0.44 -13.57 0.90
CA GLY A 61 -0.99 -12.43 0.15
C GLY A 61 -1.55 -11.32 1.04
N GLY A 62 -1.32 -11.37 2.35
CA GLY A 62 -1.77 -10.37 3.30
C GLY A 62 -1.01 -9.05 3.17
N TYR A 63 -1.73 -7.92 3.26
CA TYR A 63 -1.15 -6.58 3.25
C TYR A 63 -1.80 -5.67 4.29
N LYS A 64 -1.07 -4.64 4.72
CA LYS A 64 -1.55 -3.62 5.65
C LYS A 64 -0.93 -2.26 5.34
N PHE A 65 -1.78 -1.26 5.21
CA PHE A 65 -1.45 0.16 5.26
C PHE A 65 -1.94 0.74 6.58
N ASN A 66 -1.17 1.63 7.19
CA ASN A 66 -1.49 2.27 8.48
C ASN A 66 -1.22 3.77 8.41
N HIS A 67 -1.50 4.48 9.51
CA HIS A 67 -1.31 5.94 9.59
C HIS A 67 -2.12 6.72 8.54
N LEU A 68 -3.30 6.21 8.14
CA LEU A 68 -4.14 6.84 7.12
C LEU A 68 -5.14 7.83 7.73
N VAL A 69 -5.49 8.87 6.98
CA VAL A 69 -6.60 9.76 7.30
C VAL A 69 -7.93 9.22 6.78
N ALA A 70 -9.06 9.74 7.29
CA ALA A 70 -10.42 9.36 6.87
C ALA A 70 -10.83 9.92 5.49
N THR A 71 -10.10 9.54 4.43
CA THR A 71 -10.42 9.87 3.03
C THR A 71 -10.66 8.61 2.20
N LYS A 72 -10.98 8.76 0.92
CA LYS A 72 -11.16 7.66 -0.02
C LYS A 72 -9.85 7.34 -0.74
N PHE A 73 -9.59 6.06 -0.89
CA PHE A 73 -8.45 5.52 -1.60
C PHE A 73 -8.89 4.56 -2.69
N PHE A 74 -7.96 4.19 -3.56
CA PHE A 74 -8.04 2.99 -4.37
C PHE A 74 -6.73 2.22 -4.28
N ILE A 75 -6.83 0.91 -4.47
CA ILE A 75 -5.71 -0.02 -4.36
C ILE A 75 -5.48 -0.67 -5.71
N VAL A 76 -4.22 -0.80 -6.10
CA VAL A 76 -3.80 -1.52 -7.30
C VAL A 76 -2.87 -2.66 -6.90
N ALA A 77 -3.19 -3.88 -7.35
CA ALA A 77 -2.34 -5.05 -7.22
C ALA A 77 -1.97 -5.58 -8.61
N HIS A 78 -0.68 -5.77 -8.86
CA HIS A 78 -0.19 -6.34 -10.12
C HIS A 78 0.13 -7.82 -9.94
N ASP A 79 -0.17 -8.64 -10.95
CA ASP A 79 0.28 -10.03 -10.99
C ASP A 79 1.82 -10.06 -11.08
N PRO A 80 2.53 -10.71 -10.14
CA PRO A 80 3.99 -10.66 -10.07
C PRO A 80 4.70 -11.28 -11.27
N VAL A 81 4.01 -12.17 -12.00
CA VAL A 81 4.53 -12.84 -13.21
C VAL A 81 3.89 -12.33 -14.50
N SER A 82 3.08 -11.26 -14.43
CA SER A 82 2.40 -10.65 -15.59
C SER A 82 1.59 -11.62 -16.45
N GLN A 83 1.09 -12.71 -15.88
CA GLN A 83 0.16 -13.62 -16.54
C GLN A 83 -1.24 -13.01 -16.63
N TYR A 84 -1.59 -12.15 -15.67
CA TYR A 84 -2.82 -11.37 -15.64
C TYR A 84 -2.54 -9.87 -15.51
N ASN A 85 -3.54 -9.07 -15.87
CA ASN A 85 -3.52 -7.62 -15.67
C ASN A 85 -3.64 -7.26 -14.18
N ALA A 86 -3.49 -5.96 -13.87
CA ALA A 86 -3.70 -5.45 -12.53
C ALA A 86 -5.18 -5.51 -12.11
N VAL A 87 -5.41 -5.74 -10.82
CA VAL A 87 -6.72 -5.59 -10.19
C VAL A 87 -6.76 -4.27 -9.45
N ILE A 88 -7.88 -3.55 -9.59
CA ILE A 88 -8.13 -2.30 -8.89
C ILE A 88 -9.32 -2.49 -7.96
N GLN A 89 -9.12 -2.18 -6.68
CA GLN A 89 -10.23 -2.02 -5.73
C GLN A 89 -10.46 -0.54 -5.48
N ASP A 90 -11.62 -0.06 -5.91
CA ASP A 90 -11.99 1.35 -5.83
C ASP A 90 -12.81 1.67 -4.55
N ASN A 91 -12.86 2.95 -4.18
CA ASN A 91 -13.60 3.49 -3.03
C ASN A 91 -13.27 2.81 -1.69
N VAL A 92 -12.01 2.50 -1.46
CA VAL A 92 -11.55 1.92 -0.20
C VAL A 92 -11.52 3.02 0.86
N VAL A 93 -12.16 2.74 2.00
CA VAL A 93 -12.20 3.63 3.16
C VAL A 93 -11.47 2.94 4.32
N PRO A 94 -10.47 3.60 4.93
CA PRO A 94 -9.73 3.03 6.04
C PRO A 94 -10.60 2.96 7.30
N LYS A 95 -10.33 1.98 8.17
CA LYS A 95 -11.10 1.70 9.39
C LYS A 95 -10.18 1.45 10.58
#